data_AF-I3SGE5-F1
#
_entry.id   AF-I3SGE5-F1
#
_cell.length_a   1.000
_cell.length_b   1.000
_cell.length_c   1.000
_cell.angle_alpha   90.00
_cell.angle_beta   90.00
_cell.angle_gamma   90.00
#
_symmetry.space_group_name_H-M   'P 1'
#
loop_
_entity.id
_entity.type
_entity.pdbx_description
1 polymer ?
#
loop_
_entity_poly.entity_id
_entity_poly.type
_entity_poly.pdbx_seq_one_letter_code
_entity_poly.pdbx_strand_id
1 'polypeptide(L)' 'MILLPGGMYMGCPCDVAKSVAQSKSFHLEFCWLETPDKRQRLVRTYDVEGLAVSSTYFLETKV' A
#
# COMPACT_ATOMS: atom_id res chain seq x y z
N MET A 1 1.29 -8.42 -3.38
CA MET A 1 -0.07 -7.83 -3.44
C MET A 1 -1.08 -8.90 -3.72
N ILE A 2 -2.26 -8.84 -3.11
CA ILE A 2 -3.39 -9.74 -3.35
C ILE A 2 -4.45 -8.97 -4.13
N LEU A 3 -4.88 -9.51 -5.27
CA LEU A 3 -5.97 -8.97 -6.08
C LEU A 3 -7.31 -9.38 -5.47
N LEU A 4 -8.24 -8.44 -5.40
CA LEU A 4 -9.54 -8.62 -4.75
C LEU A 4 -10.67 -8.35 -5.74
N PRO A 5 -11.88 -8.88 -5.48
CA PRO A 5 -13.08 -8.51 -6.22
C PRO A 5 -13.35 -7.00 -6.20
N GLY A 6 -14.13 -6.51 -7.15
CA GLY A 6 -14.54 -5.09 -7.18
C GLY A 6 -13.43 -4.11 -7.60
N GLY A 7 -12.40 -4.60 -8.31
CA GLY A 7 -11.31 -3.75 -8.78
C GLY A 7 -10.41 -3.26 -7.65
N MET A 8 -10.21 -4.07 -6.62
CA MET A 8 -9.36 -3.71 -5.48
C MET A 8 -8.08 -4.54 -5.46
N TYR A 9 -7.05 -4.02 -4.79
CA TYR A 9 -5.94 -4.86 -4.30
C TYR A 9 -5.44 -4.35 -2.95
N MET A 10 -4.79 -5.26 -2.22
CA MET A 10 -4.04 -4.92 -1.01
C MET A 10 -2.57 -5.37 -1.14
N GLY A 11 -1.66 -4.45 -0.81
CA GLY A 11 -0.22 -4.67 -0.78
C GLY A 11 0.30 -4.61 0.66
N CYS A 12 1.15 -5.57 1.03
CA CYS A 12 1.89 -5.59 2.28
C CYS A 12 3.18 -6.41 2.10
N PRO A 13 4.20 -6.21 2.96
CA PRO A 13 5.33 -7.13 3.03
C PRO A 13 4.86 -8.52 3.48
N CYS A 14 5.52 -9.58 2.99
CA CYS A 14 5.21 -10.95 3.39
C CYS A 14 5.42 -11.19 4.90
N ASP A 15 6.39 -10.49 5.49
CA ASP A 15 6.76 -10.60 6.90
C ASP A 15 7.24 -9.23 7.40
N VAL A 16 6.43 -8.59 8.24
CA VAL A 16 6.75 -7.28 8.83
C VAL A 16 7.93 -7.39 9.80
N ALA A 17 8.06 -8.50 10.52
CA ALA A 17 9.12 -8.69 11.50
C ALA A 17 10.50 -8.71 10.83
N LYS A 18 10.60 -9.21 9.59
CA LYS A 18 11.84 -9.10 8.79
C LYS A 18 12.21 -7.66 8.47
N SER A 19 11.24 -6.80 8.15
CA SER A 19 11.51 -5.38 7.90
C SER A 19 12.04 -4.69 9.15
N VAL A 20 11.40 -4.92 10.29
CA VAL A 20 11.80 -4.38 11.60
C VAL A 20 13.19 -4.90 12.00
N ALA A 21 13.42 -6.22 11.89
CA ALA A 21 14.71 -6.84 12.21
C ALA A 21 15.87 -6.35 11.34
N GLN A 22 15.57 -5.93 10.09
CA GLN A 22 16.55 -5.35 9.18
C GLN A 22 16.64 -3.81 9.28
N SER A 23 15.93 -3.20 10.24
CA SER A 23 15.85 -1.75 10.41
C SER A 23 15.45 -1.03 9.12
N LYS A 24 14.42 -1.55 8.43
CA LYS A 24 13.87 -1.00 7.19
C LYS A 24 12.44 -0.54 7.39
N SER A 25 12.15 0.67 6.89
CA SER A 25 10.78 1.13 6.71
C SER A 25 10.01 0.19 5.77
N PHE A 26 8.70 0.13 5.95
CA PHE A 26 7.80 -0.64 5.09
C PHE A 26 6.49 0.12 4.88
N HIS A 27 5.63 -0.40 4.01
CA HIS A 27 4.33 0.20 3.77
C HIS A 27 3.23 -0.86 3.61
N LEU A 28 2.01 -0.43 3.91
CA LEU A 28 0.79 -1.09 3.48
C LEU A 28 0.15 -0.25 2.37
N GLU A 29 -0.52 -0.92 1.45
CA GLU A 29 -1.12 -0.28 0.30
C GLU A 29 -2.53 -0.81 0.06
N PHE A 30 -3.45 0.09 -0.17
CA PHE A 30 -4.79 -0.21 -0.65
C PHE A 30 -5.02 0.52 -1.97
N CYS A 31 -5.58 -0.20 -2.94
CA CYS A 31 -5.99 0.37 -4.22
C CYS A 31 -7.43 0.00 -4.52
N TRP A 32 -8.15 0.93 -5.13
CA TRP A 32 -9.47 0.71 -5.67
C TRP A 32 -9.65 1.43 -7.00
N LEU A 33 -10.05 0.68 -8.02
CA LEU A 33 -10.47 1.23 -9.31
C LEU A 33 -11.92 1.74 -9.20
N GLU A 34 -12.14 3.02 -9.50
CA GLU A 34 -13.49 3.59 -9.65
C GLU A 34 -14.09 3.18 -10.99
N THR A 35 -13.27 3.25 -12.04
CA THR A 35 -13.60 2.88 -13.41
C THR A 35 -12.41 2.11 -14.01
N PRO A 36 -12.54 1.43 -15.17
CA PRO A 36 -11.43 0.70 -15.79
C PRO A 36 -10.19 1.56 -16.10
N ASP A 37 -10.38 2.87 -16.21
CA ASP A 37 -9.38 3.89 -16.52
C ASP A 37 -8.96 4.75 -15.32
N LYS A 38 -9.69 4.75 -14.20
CA LYS A 38 -9.41 5.63 -13.05
C LYS A 38 -9.30 4.84 -11.75
N ARG A 39 -8.24 5.10 -10.98
CA ARG A 39 -8.02 4.46 -9.68
C ARG A 39 -7.55 5.42 -8.61
N GLN A 40 -7.85 5.06 -7.37
CA GLN A 40 -7.32 5.67 -6.16
C GLN A 40 -6.41 4.67 -5.44
N ARG A 41 -5.30 5.15 -4.88
CA ARG A 41 -4.46 4.35 -3.97
C ARG A 41 -4.16 5.12 -2.69
N LEU A 42 -4.07 4.38 -1.59
CA LEU A 42 -3.64 4.89 -0.30
C LEU A 42 -2.48 4.02 0.20
N VAL A 43 -1.34 4.65 0.41
CA VAL A 43 -0.14 4.00 0.98
C VAL A 43 0.06 4.52 2.40
N ARG A 44 0.12 3.60 3.37
CA ARG A 44 0.47 3.89 4.76
C ARG A 44 1.91 3.48 5.00
N THR A 45 2.77 4.43 5.31
CA THR A 45 4.21 4.19 5.52
C THR A 45 4.52 4.09 7.00
N TYR A 46 5.33 3.09 7.35
CA TYR A 46 5.78 2.80 8.70
C TYR A 46 7.30 2.96 8.76
N ASP A 47 7.80 3.46 9.89
CA ASP A 47 9.22 3.51 10.16
C ASP A 47 9.80 2.12 10.51
N VAL A 48 11.06 2.11 10.93
CA VAL A 48 11.79 0.89 11.26
C VAL A 48 11.29 0.19 12.54
N GLU A 49 10.52 0.90 13.37
CA GLU A 49 9.93 0.39 14.62
C GLU A 49 8.47 -0.06 14.43
N GLY A 50 7.91 0.15 13.24
CA GLY A 50 6.52 -0.18 12.92
C GLY A 50 5.52 0.89 13.37
N LEU A 51 5.98 2.11 13.67
CA LEU A 51 5.10 3.25 13.89
C LEU A 51 4.74 3.87 12.54
N ALA A 52 3.46 4.16 12.35
CA ALA A 52 3.01 4.80 11.12
C ALA A 52 3.40 6.28 11.09
N VAL A 53 4.21 6.68 10.11
CA VAL A 53 4.79 8.03 10.02
C VAL A 53 4.14 8.90 8.95
N SER A 54 3.51 8.31 7.94
CA SER A 54 2.85 9.08 6.88
C SER A 54 1.77 8.29 6.14
N SER A 55 0.95 9.02 5.40
CA SER A 55 0.05 8.47 4.39
C SER A 55 0.29 9.20 3.06
N THR A 56 0.31 8.46 1.96
CA THR A 56 0.39 9.02 0.61
C THR A 56 -0.86 8.63 -0.17
N TYR A 57 -1.55 9.62 -0.71
CA TYR A 57 -2.73 9.45 -1.53
C TYR A 57 -2.37 9.60 -3.01
N PHE A 58 -2.92 8.71 -3.85
CA PHE A 58 -2.77 8.75 -5.29
C PHE A 58 -4.14 8.78 -5.96
N LEU A 59 -4.25 9.61 -6.99
CA LEU A 59 -5.35 9.62 -7.94
C LEU A 59 -4.73 9.50 -9.34
N GLU A 60 -4.99 8.38 -10.02
CA GLU A 60 -4.30 8.02 -11.26
C GLU A 60 -5.33 7.70 -12.35
N THR A 61 -5.02 8.11 -13.59
CA THR A 61 -5.78 7.76 -14.79
C THR A 61 -4.88 6.97 -15.73
N LYS A 62 -5.39 5.89 -16.32
CA LYS A 62 -4.69 5.05 -17.29
C LYS A 62 -4.63 5.79 -18.63
N VAL A 63 -3.43 5.89 -19.21
CA VAL A 63 -3.17 6.46 -20.54
C VAL A 63 -3.32 5.39 -21.61
#